data_AF-A0A6M7TVX9-F1
#
_entry.id   AF-A0A6M7TVX9-F1
#
_cell.length_a   1.000
_cell.length_b   1.000
_cell.length_c   1.000
_cell.angle_alpha   90.00
_cell.angle_beta   90.00
_cell.angle_gamma   90.00
#
_symmetry.space_group_name_H-M   'P 1'
#
loop_
_entity.id
_entity.type
_entity.pdbx_description
1 polymer ?
#
loop_
_entity_poly.entity_id
_entity_poly.type
_entity_poly.pdbx_seq_one_letter_code
_entity_poly.pdbx_strand_id
1 'polypeptide(L)'
;MALAAGNTTRLWTLVAKEFWRKTRRRLRAGPIYRWRYSGRTPERVLIAPPDLRLADPQIALEIYYGRYPLSGHLVETGGKSPFQINVPNRGWQKTLHGFRWLRHMRAAGTELAAANARALVSDWIAMHGNNIAGVAWEPGTTAKRIIAWLQHSSVVLQGAEFPFYRAFLKSLAVQIRYLRSMAREMPDGKDRLRARIALAFAALSLPAPASALRGATRNLAEELNRQILADGGHISRNPMAVLEILADLLPLRQTYANQAETPPQALIGAIDRMLPALRFFRHQDGSLARFNGMGATIHDRIATILRHDDTAGAPLLHAPHSGYERLSMGGVTVIADTGLPPPVDVSNAAHAGCLAFELSSGRQHYIVNAGIDTYGAAEFRPLARATAAHSTATINDTSSARFSHSLRVNDLLGSPLIGGPQHVPCKRIDQKGVQGFIARHDGYIQRFGFLHERELKLSTNGNVLAGRDRFQRPGNASIRNNGRDFITVRFHVHPDINLLQDEHDRLVLTADQADSWVFTSSEVVPEVEESIYFAGLGGPRRSRQIVLAFKASEVSEVHWQLTRTSIAGYPENN
;
A
#
# COMPACT_ATOMS: atom_id res chain seq x y z
N MET A 1 -19.49 -16.42 -25.83
CA MET A 1 -20.27 -15.16 -25.77
C MET A 1 -20.98 -14.91 -24.43
N ALA A 2 -21.53 -15.94 -23.75
CA ALA A 2 -22.26 -15.77 -22.48
C ALA A 2 -21.46 -15.20 -21.27
N LEU A 3 -20.13 -15.39 -21.19
CA LEU A 3 -19.30 -14.88 -20.08
C LEU A 3 -18.59 -13.56 -20.39
N ALA A 4 -18.42 -13.22 -21.67
CA ALA A 4 -18.09 -11.84 -22.06
C ALA A 4 -19.25 -10.92 -21.63
N ALA A 5 -20.48 -11.39 -21.84
CA ALA A 5 -21.68 -10.79 -21.27
C ALA A 5 -21.59 -10.72 -19.73
N GLY A 6 -21.33 -11.83 -19.01
CA GLY A 6 -21.22 -11.82 -17.53
C GLY A 6 -20.17 -10.87 -16.93
N ASN A 7 -19.00 -10.74 -17.54
CA ASN A 7 -17.98 -9.77 -17.12
C ASN A 7 -18.38 -8.32 -17.46
N THR A 8 -19.04 -8.09 -18.60
CA THR A 8 -19.63 -6.77 -18.88
C THR A 8 -20.76 -6.43 -17.91
N THR A 9 -21.63 -7.38 -17.53
CA THR A 9 -22.70 -7.14 -16.54
C THR A 9 -22.12 -6.77 -15.18
N ARG A 10 -21.08 -7.48 -14.71
CA ARG A 10 -20.35 -7.12 -13.47
C ARG A 10 -19.70 -5.74 -13.56
N LEU A 11 -19.10 -5.40 -14.70
CA LEU A 11 -18.53 -4.05 -14.89
C LEU A 11 -19.63 -2.97 -14.87
N TRP A 12 -20.75 -3.20 -15.55
CA TRP A 12 -21.88 -2.26 -15.59
C TRP A 12 -22.56 -2.10 -14.24
N THR A 13 -22.69 -3.15 -13.43
CA THR A 13 -23.21 -3.03 -12.06
C THR A 13 -22.27 -2.24 -11.17
N LEU A 14 -20.94 -2.41 -11.30
CA LEU A 14 -19.94 -1.60 -10.60
C LEU A 14 -20.00 -0.13 -11.05
N VAL A 15 -20.08 0.13 -12.35
CA VAL A 15 -20.25 1.46 -12.93
C VAL A 15 -21.52 2.12 -12.40
N ALA A 16 -22.66 1.42 -12.41
CA ALA A 16 -23.94 1.94 -11.90
C ALA A 16 -23.87 2.23 -10.38
N LYS A 17 -23.28 1.33 -9.60
CA LYS A 17 -23.10 1.50 -8.15
C LYS A 17 -22.22 2.71 -7.84
N GLU A 18 -21.09 2.87 -8.55
CA GLU A 18 -20.22 4.02 -8.34
C GLU A 18 -20.83 5.32 -8.86
N PHE A 19 -21.53 5.28 -10.00
CA PHE A 19 -22.29 6.42 -10.51
C PHE A 19 -23.33 6.88 -9.50
N TRP A 20 -24.10 5.94 -8.91
CA TRP A 20 -25.09 6.23 -7.88
C TRP A 20 -24.45 6.76 -6.59
N ARG A 21 -23.31 6.19 -6.16
CA ARG A 21 -22.51 6.71 -5.03
C ARG A 21 -22.02 8.13 -5.30
N LYS A 22 -21.41 8.39 -6.46
CA LYS A 22 -20.93 9.73 -6.86
C LYS A 22 -22.07 10.73 -6.96
N THR A 23 -23.22 10.32 -7.49
CA THR A 23 -24.42 11.16 -7.57
C THR A 23 -24.93 11.51 -6.18
N ARG A 24 -25.08 10.53 -5.28
CA ARG A 24 -25.46 10.79 -3.88
C ARG A 24 -24.46 11.71 -3.16
N ARG A 25 -23.14 11.54 -3.40
CA ARG A 25 -22.11 12.44 -2.86
C ARG A 25 -22.21 13.85 -3.43
N ARG A 26 -22.42 13.99 -4.74
CA ARG A 26 -22.60 15.30 -5.41
C ARG A 26 -23.85 16.01 -4.87
N LEU A 27 -24.96 15.30 -4.72
CA LEU A 27 -26.19 15.85 -4.12
C LEU A 27 -25.96 16.35 -2.69
N ARG A 28 -25.20 15.59 -1.89
CA ARG A 28 -24.83 15.97 -0.52
C ARG A 28 -23.75 17.07 -0.45
N ALA A 29 -22.96 17.26 -1.49
CA ALA A 29 -21.99 18.36 -1.60
C ALA A 29 -22.59 19.63 -2.24
N GLY A 30 -23.82 19.56 -2.75
CA GLY A 30 -24.46 20.65 -3.48
C GLY A 30 -24.81 21.87 -2.61
N PRO A 31 -25.07 23.04 -3.23
CA PRO A 31 -25.35 24.30 -2.51
C PRO A 31 -26.52 24.21 -1.53
N ILE A 32 -27.56 23.47 -1.88
CA ILE A 32 -28.77 23.26 -1.07
C ILE A 32 -28.47 22.43 0.19
N TYR A 33 -27.46 21.55 0.14
CA TYR A 33 -27.05 20.74 1.30
C TYR A 33 -26.13 21.49 2.26
N ARG A 34 -25.60 22.66 1.90
CA ARG A 34 -24.71 23.47 2.76
C ARG A 34 -25.34 23.82 4.09
N TRP A 35 -26.64 24.14 4.10
CA TRP A 35 -27.38 24.45 5.34
C TRP A 35 -27.38 23.26 6.32
N ARG A 36 -27.35 22.02 5.83
CA ARG A 36 -27.26 20.80 6.66
C ARG A 36 -25.92 20.62 7.35
N TYR A 37 -24.90 21.39 6.95
CA TYR A 37 -23.60 21.42 7.61
C TYR A 37 -23.40 22.68 8.47
N SER A 38 -24.44 23.51 8.61
CA SER A 38 -24.49 24.52 9.67
C SER A 38 -24.80 23.85 11.02
N GLY A 39 -24.46 24.52 12.12
CA GLY A 39 -24.69 24.00 13.47
C GLY A 39 -23.73 24.58 14.49
N ARG A 40 -23.85 24.12 15.74
CA ARG A 40 -23.00 24.58 16.86
C ARG A 40 -21.52 24.47 16.49
N THR A 41 -20.80 25.55 16.80
CA THR A 41 -19.34 25.59 16.70
C THR A 41 -18.78 25.21 18.08
N PRO A 42 -17.82 24.28 18.16
CA PRO A 42 -17.13 24.00 19.41
C PRO A 42 -16.50 25.27 19.99
N GLU A 43 -16.45 25.37 21.31
CA GLU A 43 -15.88 26.54 21.99
C GLU A 43 -14.36 26.47 22.08
N ARG A 44 -13.80 25.25 22.14
CA ARG A 44 -12.36 25.02 22.23
C ARG A 44 -11.94 23.64 21.72
N VAL A 45 -10.64 23.45 21.53
CA VAL A 45 -10.01 22.12 21.41
C VAL A 45 -9.68 21.62 22.82
N LEU A 46 -10.09 20.40 23.17
CA LEU A 46 -9.86 19.81 24.48
C LEU A 46 -8.45 19.22 24.61
N ILE A 47 -8.02 18.53 23.55
CA ILE A 47 -6.71 17.89 23.46
C ILE A 47 -6.24 17.91 22.02
N ALA A 48 -4.93 18.12 21.82
CA ALA A 48 -4.28 17.88 20.54
C ALA A 48 -3.73 16.44 20.53
N PRO A 49 -4.25 15.54 19.67
CA PRO A 49 -3.71 14.18 19.58
C PRO A 49 -2.24 14.16 19.18
N PRO A 50 -1.46 13.16 19.60
CA PRO A 50 -0.08 12.99 19.14
C PRO A 50 -0.05 12.63 17.64
N ASP A 51 1.10 12.85 16.99
CA ASP A 51 1.36 12.42 15.61
C ASP A 51 2.70 11.69 15.59
N LEU A 52 2.67 10.43 15.14
CA LEU A 52 3.84 9.55 15.05
C LEU A 52 4.55 9.65 13.69
N ARG A 53 4.05 10.46 12.77
CA ARG A 53 4.71 10.62 11.47
C ARG A 53 5.97 11.44 11.61
N LEU A 54 7.01 11.04 10.88
CA LEU A 54 8.26 11.77 10.80
C LEU A 54 8.01 13.20 10.36
N ALA A 55 8.56 14.13 11.13
CA ALA A 55 8.56 15.55 10.84
C ALA A 55 9.99 15.99 10.51
N ASP A 56 10.06 17.02 9.69
CA ASP A 56 11.30 17.59 9.18
C ASP A 56 11.12 19.12 9.16
N PRO A 57 11.81 19.86 10.04
CA PRO A 57 11.77 21.31 10.07
C PRO A 57 12.22 21.99 8.77
N GLN A 58 13.08 21.35 7.95
CA GLN A 58 13.52 21.95 6.67
C GLN A 58 12.35 22.10 5.70
N ILE A 59 11.39 21.16 5.71
CA ILE A 59 10.17 21.29 4.90
C ILE A 59 9.34 22.50 5.34
N ALA A 60 9.36 22.89 6.62
CA ALA A 60 8.68 24.10 7.08
C ALA A 60 9.33 25.36 6.50
N LEU A 61 10.67 25.37 6.42
CA LEU A 61 11.44 26.44 5.82
C LEU A 61 11.19 26.56 4.31
N GLU A 62 11.16 25.44 3.58
CA GLU A 62 10.80 25.42 2.16
C GLU A 62 9.40 26.01 1.94
N ILE A 63 8.40 25.58 2.73
CA ILE A 63 7.03 26.11 2.64
C ILE A 63 6.99 27.61 2.91
N TYR A 64 7.81 28.10 3.85
CA TYR A 64 7.95 29.54 4.10
C TYR A 64 8.51 30.30 2.89
N TYR A 65 9.48 29.72 2.17
CA TYR A 65 9.98 30.28 0.91
C TYR A 65 9.03 30.08 -0.28
N GLY A 66 7.80 29.62 -0.06
CA GLY A 66 6.82 29.39 -1.12
C GLY A 66 7.11 28.13 -1.94
N ARG A 67 7.93 27.21 -1.42
CA ARG A 67 8.31 25.94 -2.05
C ARG A 67 7.63 24.77 -1.35
N TYR A 68 6.88 23.97 -2.12
CA TYR A 68 6.02 22.92 -1.57
C TYR A 68 6.46 21.53 -2.06
N PRO A 69 7.40 20.86 -1.37
CA PRO A 69 7.84 19.51 -1.70
C PRO A 69 6.81 18.46 -1.23
N LEU A 70 5.75 18.28 -2.00
CA LEU A 70 4.64 17.40 -1.65
C LEU A 70 4.48 16.26 -2.67
N SER A 71 4.21 15.04 -2.20
CA SER A 71 3.93 13.90 -3.08
C SER A 71 5.00 13.67 -4.16
N GLY A 72 6.28 13.84 -3.80
CA GLY A 72 7.42 13.70 -4.71
C GLY A 72 7.61 14.83 -5.73
N HIS A 73 6.87 15.94 -5.61
CA HIS A 73 6.94 17.07 -6.53
C HIS A 73 7.22 18.36 -5.76
N LEU A 74 8.18 19.15 -6.23
CA LEU A 74 8.42 20.51 -5.76
C LEU A 74 7.59 21.48 -6.61
N VAL A 75 6.77 22.31 -5.94
CA VAL A 75 6.03 23.38 -6.60
C VAL A 75 6.40 24.71 -5.94
N GLU A 76 6.85 25.66 -6.74
CA GLU A 76 7.13 27.02 -6.29
C GLU A 76 5.92 27.92 -6.58
N THR A 77 5.48 28.69 -5.59
CA THR A 77 4.28 29.54 -5.72
C THR A 77 4.59 30.99 -6.08
N GLY A 78 5.86 31.39 -6.05
CA GLY A 78 6.28 32.77 -6.33
C GLY A 78 5.60 33.79 -5.41
N GLY A 79 5.40 33.44 -4.13
CA GLY A 79 4.74 34.30 -3.13
C GLY A 79 3.21 34.27 -3.15
N LYS A 80 2.57 33.61 -4.13
CA LYS A 80 1.12 33.37 -4.11
C LYS A 80 0.78 32.26 -3.11
N SER A 81 -0.49 32.22 -2.70
CA SER A 81 -1.00 31.12 -1.90
C SER A 81 -0.92 29.81 -2.69
N PRO A 82 -0.47 28.69 -2.11
CA PRO A 82 -0.41 27.40 -2.82
C PRO A 82 -1.78 26.91 -3.27
N PHE A 83 -2.86 27.39 -2.66
CA PHE A 83 -4.24 27.05 -3.02
C PHE A 83 -4.76 27.78 -4.27
N GLN A 84 -4.02 28.78 -4.76
CA GLN A 84 -4.32 29.50 -6.01
C GLN A 84 -3.61 28.90 -7.24
N ILE A 85 -2.58 28.08 -7.02
CA ILE A 85 -1.77 27.51 -8.11
C ILE A 85 -2.48 26.30 -8.70
N ASN A 86 -2.66 26.30 -10.02
CA ASN A 86 -3.21 25.15 -10.73
C ASN A 86 -2.12 24.10 -11.00
N VAL A 87 -2.03 23.09 -10.15
CA VAL A 87 -1.10 21.97 -10.30
C VAL A 87 -1.86 20.73 -10.80
N PRO A 88 -1.56 20.15 -11.98
CA PRO A 88 -2.32 19.02 -12.52
C PRO A 88 -2.14 17.72 -11.72
N ASN A 89 -1.07 17.60 -10.92
CA ASN A 89 -0.81 16.41 -10.11
C ASN A 89 -1.80 16.27 -8.95
N ARG A 90 -2.73 15.29 -9.06
CA ARG A 90 -3.74 15.02 -8.01
C ARG A 90 -3.13 14.57 -6.68
N GLY A 91 -2.01 13.86 -6.69
CA GLY A 91 -1.32 13.41 -5.47
C GLY A 91 -0.79 14.60 -4.66
N TRP A 92 -0.20 15.57 -5.36
CA TRP A 92 0.25 16.84 -4.79
C TRP A 92 -0.93 17.62 -4.21
N GLN A 93 -2.02 17.82 -4.97
CA GLN A 93 -3.23 18.50 -4.50
C GLN A 93 -3.83 17.84 -3.23
N LYS A 94 -3.93 16.50 -3.21
CA LYS A 94 -4.42 15.75 -2.04
C LYS A 94 -3.52 15.93 -0.83
N THR A 95 -2.22 16.05 -1.03
CA THR A 95 -1.25 16.24 0.05
C THR A 95 -1.31 17.66 0.59
N LEU A 96 -1.40 18.66 -0.29
CA LEU A 96 -1.59 20.07 0.08
C LEU A 96 -2.85 20.25 0.92
N HIS A 97 -4.01 19.86 0.38
CA HIS A 97 -5.30 20.00 1.05
C HIS A 97 -5.50 19.04 2.24
N GLY A 98 -4.62 18.07 2.42
CA GLY A 98 -4.63 17.15 3.55
C GLY A 98 -3.94 17.70 4.80
N PHE A 99 -3.19 18.80 4.70
CA PHE A 99 -2.52 19.51 5.82
C PHE A 99 -1.59 18.68 6.71
N ARG A 100 -1.26 17.43 6.32
CA ARG A 100 -0.30 16.61 7.08
C ARG A 100 1.07 17.28 7.20
N TRP A 101 1.39 18.22 6.31
CA TRP A 101 2.62 19.01 6.36
C TRP A 101 2.70 19.96 7.57
N LEU A 102 1.60 20.23 8.29
CA LEU A 102 1.63 20.99 9.55
C LEU A 102 2.55 20.37 10.61
N ARG A 103 2.80 19.06 10.55
CA ARG A 103 3.78 18.41 11.44
C ARG A 103 5.19 18.99 11.32
N HIS A 104 5.56 19.45 10.13
CA HIS A 104 6.85 20.10 9.88
C HIS A 104 6.90 21.47 10.59
N MET A 105 5.80 22.23 10.53
CA MET A 105 5.67 23.51 11.24
C MET A 105 5.76 23.32 12.75
N ARG A 106 5.07 22.29 13.29
CA ARG A 106 5.17 21.93 14.71
C ARG A 106 6.60 21.57 15.11
N ALA A 107 7.31 20.82 14.27
CA ALA A 107 8.70 20.42 14.54
C ALA A 107 9.69 21.58 14.44
N ALA A 108 9.43 22.58 13.59
CA ALA A 108 10.23 23.80 13.52
C ALA A 108 10.12 24.63 14.82
N GLY A 109 8.94 24.67 15.44
CA GLY A 109 8.76 25.23 16.79
C GLY A 109 8.99 26.74 16.92
N THR A 110 9.01 27.48 15.81
CA THR A 110 9.23 28.94 15.79
C THR A 110 7.91 29.72 15.67
N GLU A 111 7.90 30.97 16.13
CA GLU A 111 6.76 31.88 15.92
C GLU A 111 6.48 32.11 14.43
N LEU A 112 7.54 32.14 13.61
CA LEU A 112 7.45 32.23 12.15
C LEU A 112 6.69 31.04 11.55
N ALA A 113 7.02 29.82 11.98
CA ALA A 113 6.33 28.62 11.51
C ALA A 113 4.85 28.60 11.94
N ALA A 114 4.55 29.06 13.16
CA ALA A 114 3.18 29.19 13.65
C ALA A 114 2.38 30.25 12.85
N ALA A 115 2.98 31.42 12.60
CA ALA A 115 2.38 32.48 11.80
C ALA A 115 2.12 32.05 10.36
N ASN A 116 3.09 31.37 9.72
CA ASN A 116 2.95 30.82 8.38
C ASN A 116 1.85 29.74 8.31
N ALA A 117 1.81 28.83 9.28
CA ALA A 117 0.75 27.83 9.39
C ALA A 117 -0.64 28.48 9.51
N ARG A 118 -0.78 29.55 10.31
CA ARG A 118 -2.03 30.33 10.41
C ARG A 118 -2.41 30.98 9.09
N ALA A 119 -1.47 31.64 8.42
CA ALA A 119 -1.73 32.29 7.14
C ALA A 119 -2.27 31.28 6.11
N LEU A 120 -1.61 30.12 5.97
CA LEU A 120 -2.03 29.07 5.04
C LEU A 120 -3.40 28.45 5.41
N VAL A 121 -3.69 28.30 6.70
CA VAL A 121 -5.02 27.84 7.14
C VAL A 121 -6.09 28.89 6.85
N SER A 122 -5.81 30.18 7.08
CA SER A 122 -6.70 31.30 6.74
C SER A 122 -7.02 31.33 5.26
N ASP A 123 -5.99 31.25 4.41
CA ASP A 123 -6.11 31.18 2.96
C ASP A 123 -7.03 30.04 2.52
N TRP A 124 -6.82 28.85 3.08
CA TRP A 124 -7.65 27.69 2.75
C TRP A 124 -9.11 27.89 3.19
N ILE A 125 -9.36 28.46 4.37
CA ILE A 125 -10.71 28.75 4.86
C ILE A 125 -11.39 29.78 3.94
N ALA A 126 -10.69 30.84 3.55
CA ALA A 126 -11.21 31.86 2.66
C ALA A 126 -11.60 31.30 1.29
N MET A 127 -10.73 30.47 0.68
CA MET A 127 -10.94 29.95 -0.68
C MET A 127 -11.86 28.72 -0.73
N HIS A 128 -11.78 27.82 0.25
CA HIS A 128 -12.46 26.52 0.21
C HIS A 128 -13.48 26.31 1.33
N GLY A 129 -13.46 27.13 2.39
CA GLY A 129 -14.37 26.97 3.53
C GLY A 129 -15.84 27.14 3.16
N ASN A 130 -16.13 28.02 2.20
CA ASN A 130 -17.48 28.26 1.68
C ASN A 130 -17.78 27.51 0.38
N ASN A 131 -16.82 26.75 -0.18
CA ASN A 131 -16.97 26.04 -1.45
C ASN A 131 -16.67 24.54 -1.30
N ILE A 132 -17.70 23.75 -1.00
CA ILE A 132 -17.61 22.28 -0.85
C ILE A 132 -17.52 21.61 -2.22
N ALA A 133 -16.34 21.66 -2.84
CA ALA A 133 -16.08 21.07 -4.15
C ALA A 133 -14.61 20.68 -4.32
N GLY A 134 -14.35 19.88 -5.36
CA GLY A 134 -13.00 19.53 -5.81
C GLY A 134 -12.20 18.64 -4.84
N VAL A 135 -10.89 18.57 -5.08
CA VAL A 135 -9.95 17.71 -4.32
C VAL A 135 -9.87 18.11 -2.84
N ALA A 136 -10.05 19.40 -2.54
CA ALA A 136 -10.08 19.93 -1.19
C ALA A 136 -11.16 19.26 -0.30
N TRP A 137 -12.30 18.90 -0.89
CA TRP A 137 -13.42 18.29 -0.16
C TRP A 137 -13.61 16.80 -0.43
N GLU A 138 -12.73 16.14 -1.19
CA GLU A 138 -12.72 14.67 -1.28
C GLU A 138 -12.71 14.06 0.14
N PRO A 139 -13.62 13.11 0.49
CA PRO A 139 -13.76 12.65 1.87
C PRO A 139 -12.46 12.10 2.50
N GLY A 140 -11.62 11.41 1.73
CA GLY A 140 -10.31 10.95 2.19
C GLY A 140 -9.33 12.09 2.48
N THR A 141 -9.35 13.16 1.68
CA THR A 141 -8.56 14.39 1.92
C THR A 141 -9.08 15.14 3.15
N THR A 142 -10.39 15.29 3.27
CA THR A 142 -11.03 15.92 4.44
C THR A 142 -10.74 15.16 5.73
N ALA A 143 -10.76 13.81 5.71
CA ALA A 143 -10.38 13.00 6.86
C ALA A 143 -8.92 13.27 7.31
N LYS A 144 -7.98 13.32 6.35
CA LYS A 144 -6.58 13.66 6.66
C LYS A 144 -6.45 15.08 7.24
N ARG A 145 -7.17 16.05 6.68
CA ARG A 145 -7.15 17.44 7.15
C ARG A 145 -7.71 17.59 8.56
N ILE A 146 -8.84 16.94 8.87
CA ILE A 146 -9.40 16.93 10.23
C ILE A 146 -8.39 16.38 11.23
N ILE A 147 -7.78 15.23 10.91
CA ILE A 147 -6.75 14.62 11.78
C ILE A 147 -5.57 15.58 11.96
N ALA A 148 -5.04 16.15 10.88
CA ALA A 148 -3.90 17.06 10.93
C ALA A 148 -4.21 18.36 11.70
N TRP A 149 -5.40 18.95 11.50
CA TRP A 149 -5.80 20.17 12.19
C TRP A 149 -6.00 19.94 13.69
N LEU A 150 -6.48 18.76 14.10
CA LEU A 150 -6.58 18.40 15.52
C LEU A 150 -5.18 18.18 16.13
N GLN A 151 -4.35 17.34 15.48
CA GLN A 151 -3.01 16.99 15.95
C GLN A 151 -2.05 18.19 16.05
N HIS A 152 -2.18 19.15 15.14
CA HIS A 152 -1.31 20.32 15.03
C HIS A 152 -2.03 21.62 15.39
N SER A 153 -3.12 21.53 16.15
CA SER A 153 -3.89 22.69 16.62
C SER A 153 -3.06 23.62 17.51
N SER A 154 -2.12 23.10 18.30
CA SER A 154 -1.26 23.92 19.16
C SER A 154 -0.42 24.92 18.35
N VAL A 155 0.26 24.48 17.29
CA VAL A 155 1.06 25.37 16.42
C VAL A 155 0.17 26.31 15.59
N VAL A 156 -0.99 25.85 15.12
CA VAL A 156 -1.92 26.69 14.34
C VAL A 156 -2.58 27.75 15.23
N LEU A 157 -2.88 27.47 16.50
CA LEU A 157 -3.61 28.41 17.37
C LEU A 157 -2.68 29.26 18.27
N GLN A 158 -1.37 29.02 18.25
CA GLN A 158 -0.38 29.78 19.03
C GLN A 158 -0.40 31.27 18.68
N GLY A 159 -0.78 32.15 19.60
CA GLY A 159 -0.86 33.59 19.32
C GLY A 159 -1.95 33.96 18.31
N ALA A 160 -2.96 33.09 18.12
CA ALA A 160 -4.11 33.39 17.28
C ALA A 160 -5.03 34.43 17.93
N GLU A 161 -5.46 35.41 17.15
CA GLU A 161 -6.54 36.30 17.56
C GLU A 161 -7.90 35.56 17.58
N PHE A 162 -8.81 36.09 18.39
CA PHE A 162 -10.14 35.51 18.58
C PHE A 162 -10.95 35.32 17.28
N PRO A 163 -10.94 36.24 16.29
CA PRO A 163 -11.64 36.03 15.02
C PRO A 163 -11.13 34.81 14.24
N PHE A 164 -9.80 34.64 14.15
CA PHE A 164 -9.21 33.47 13.50
C PHE A 164 -9.54 32.19 14.26
N TYR A 165 -9.43 32.19 15.58
CA TYR A 165 -9.76 31.05 16.43
C TYR A 165 -11.19 30.55 16.17
N ARG A 166 -12.17 31.46 16.13
CA ARG A 166 -13.56 31.13 15.80
C ARG A 166 -13.74 30.62 14.37
N ALA A 167 -13.07 31.24 13.40
CA ALA A 167 -13.13 30.81 12.00
C ALA A 167 -12.56 29.38 11.82
N PHE A 168 -11.45 29.07 12.48
CA PHE A 168 -10.83 27.76 12.51
C PHE A 168 -11.79 26.70 13.05
N LEU A 169 -12.34 26.91 14.26
CA LEU A 169 -13.26 25.94 14.88
C LEU A 169 -14.55 25.78 14.08
N LYS A 170 -15.09 26.87 13.50
CA LYS A 170 -16.26 26.82 12.62
C LYS A 170 -15.99 25.97 11.39
N SER A 171 -14.85 26.20 10.72
CA SER A 171 -14.44 25.43 9.55
C SER A 171 -14.25 23.95 9.88
N LEU A 172 -13.55 23.64 10.98
CA LEU A 172 -13.35 22.26 11.44
C LEU A 172 -14.69 21.55 11.71
N ALA A 173 -15.64 22.23 12.35
CA ALA A 173 -16.96 21.69 12.62
C ALA A 173 -17.77 21.37 11.35
N VAL A 174 -17.71 22.24 10.34
CA VAL A 174 -18.33 22.00 9.02
C VAL A 174 -17.72 20.76 8.36
N GLN A 175 -16.39 20.64 8.38
CA GLN A 175 -15.68 19.50 7.82
C GLN A 175 -16.06 18.18 8.50
N ILE A 176 -16.17 18.17 9.84
CA ILE A 176 -16.58 16.99 10.61
C ILE A 176 -18.02 16.57 10.25
N ARG A 177 -18.95 17.53 10.17
CA ARG A 177 -20.35 17.24 9.77
C ARG A 177 -20.44 16.72 8.34
N TYR A 178 -19.70 17.33 7.42
CA TYR A 178 -19.57 16.86 6.05
C TYR A 178 -19.07 15.40 6.02
N LEU A 179 -17.94 15.13 6.68
CA LEU A 179 -17.34 13.80 6.68
C LEU A 179 -18.26 12.75 7.31
N ARG A 180 -18.97 13.08 8.39
CA ARG A 180 -19.97 12.22 9.02
C ARG A 180 -21.09 11.83 8.05
N SER A 181 -21.54 12.77 7.22
CA SER A 181 -22.57 12.52 6.20
C SER A 181 -22.04 11.70 5.00
N MET A 182 -20.72 11.71 4.76
CA MET A 182 -20.07 11.03 3.64
C MET A 182 -19.59 9.63 3.98
N ALA A 183 -19.14 9.38 5.22
CA ALA A 183 -18.39 8.18 5.60
C ALA A 183 -19.08 6.87 5.22
N ARG A 184 -20.42 6.79 5.36
CA ARG A 184 -21.21 5.58 5.01
C ARG A 184 -21.28 5.31 3.50
N GLU A 185 -21.12 6.33 2.66
CA GLU A 185 -21.20 6.21 1.20
C GLU A 185 -19.83 6.01 0.56
N MET A 186 -18.74 6.08 1.32
CA MET A 186 -17.39 5.82 0.82
C MET A 186 -17.26 4.34 0.41
N PRO A 187 -16.51 3.99 -0.65
CA PRO A 187 -16.15 2.60 -0.88
C PRO A 187 -15.32 2.10 0.30
N ASP A 188 -15.25 0.79 0.46
CA ASP A 188 -14.35 0.18 1.42
C ASP A 188 -12.89 0.53 1.09
N GLY A 189 -12.01 0.35 2.07
CA GLY A 189 -10.59 0.66 1.96
C GLY A 189 -10.12 1.75 2.91
N LYS A 190 -8.81 1.98 2.89
CA LYS A 190 -8.08 2.80 3.88
C LYS A 190 -8.65 4.20 4.08
N ASP A 191 -9.19 4.84 3.05
CA ASP A 191 -9.73 6.20 3.17
C ASP A 191 -11.06 6.24 3.94
N ARG A 192 -11.90 5.20 3.81
CA ARG A 192 -13.13 5.08 4.60
C ARG A 192 -12.83 4.75 6.05
N LEU A 193 -11.89 3.84 6.31
CA LEU A 193 -11.42 3.57 7.67
C LEU A 193 -10.83 4.84 8.30
N ARG A 194 -10.01 5.58 7.55
CA ARG A 194 -9.47 6.88 7.99
C ARG A 194 -10.55 7.92 8.28
N ALA A 195 -11.65 7.93 7.52
CA ALA A 195 -12.78 8.80 7.82
C ALA A 195 -13.41 8.47 9.19
N ARG A 196 -13.52 7.18 9.54
CA ARG A 196 -13.99 6.76 10.88
C ARG A 196 -13.00 7.14 11.97
N ILE A 197 -11.70 6.96 11.73
CA ILE A 197 -10.64 7.40 12.65
C ILE A 197 -10.71 8.91 12.88
N ALA A 198 -10.85 9.71 11.83
CA ALA A 198 -10.96 11.17 11.93
C ALA A 198 -12.18 11.61 12.76
N LEU A 199 -13.32 10.92 12.60
CA LEU A 199 -14.52 11.19 13.39
C LEU A 199 -14.37 10.77 14.86
N ALA A 200 -13.62 9.71 15.16
CA ALA A 200 -13.29 9.32 16.53
C ALA A 200 -12.34 10.34 17.18
N PHE A 201 -11.28 10.76 16.49
CA PHE A 201 -10.42 11.86 16.96
C PHE A 201 -11.22 13.12 17.24
N ALA A 202 -12.12 13.52 16.33
CA ALA A 202 -12.96 14.70 16.52
C ALA A 202 -13.89 14.58 17.73
N ALA A 203 -14.43 13.40 18.01
CA ALA A 203 -15.31 13.19 19.17
C ALA A 203 -14.55 13.20 20.51
N LEU A 204 -13.27 12.83 20.51
CA LEU A 204 -12.40 12.87 21.69
C LEU A 204 -11.75 14.25 21.90
N SER A 205 -11.48 14.98 20.82
CA SER A 205 -10.64 16.20 20.86
C SER A 205 -11.45 17.50 20.98
N LEU A 206 -12.77 17.43 20.86
CA LEU A 206 -13.66 18.60 20.87
C LEU A 206 -14.84 18.37 21.84
N PRO A 207 -15.41 19.43 22.44
CA PRO A 207 -16.64 19.33 23.21
C PRO A 207 -17.75 18.65 22.39
N ALA A 208 -18.15 17.46 22.81
CA ALA A 208 -19.16 16.64 22.15
C ALA A 208 -20.04 15.93 23.20
N PRO A 209 -21.33 15.69 22.91
CA PRO A 209 -22.16 14.90 23.80
C PRO A 209 -21.67 13.45 23.82
N ALA A 210 -21.80 12.78 24.97
CA ALA A 210 -21.36 11.39 25.13
C ALA A 210 -21.96 10.42 24.08
N SER A 211 -23.16 10.71 23.57
CA SER A 211 -23.79 9.96 22.49
C SER A 211 -23.02 10.03 21.17
N ALA A 212 -22.38 11.17 20.87
CA ALA A 212 -21.56 11.34 19.68
C ALA A 212 -20.26 10.51 19.78
N LEU A 213 -19.62 10.48 20.95
CA LEU A 213 -18.45 9.63 21.19
C LEU A 213 -18.81 8.15 21.07
N ARG A 214 -19.86 7.69 21.75
CA ARG A 214 -20.35 6.30 21.62
C ARG A 214 -20.65 5.92 20.16
N GLY A 215 -21.29 6.82 19.43
CA GLY A 215 -21.57 6.64 18.01
C GLY A 215 -20.29 6.54 17.17
N ALA A 216 -19.30 7.41 17.39
CA ALA A 216 -18.02 7.38 16.68
C ALA A 216 -17.23 6.09 16.99
N THR A 217 -17.14 5.72 18.27
CA THR A 217 -16.49 4.50 18.76
C THR A 217 -17.11 3.24 18.15
N ARG A 218 -18.45 3.13 18.13
CA ARG A 218 -19.14 1.98 17.51
C ARG A 218 -18.87 1.89 16.01
N ASN A 219 -19.01 3.00 15.29
CA ASN A 219 -18.75 3.03 13.84
C ASN A 219 -17.29 2.70 13.50
N LEU A 220 -16.34 3.10 14.35
CA LEU A 220 -14.93 2.75 14.20
C LEU A 220 -14.72 1.24 14.40
N ALA A 221 -15.30 0.66 15.45
CA ALA A 221 -15.20 -0.77 15.72
C ALA A 221 -15.76 -1.62 14.57
N GLU A 222 -16.94 -1.26 14.05
CA GLU A 222 -17.54 -1.92 12.88
C GLU A 222 -16.62 -1.87 11.64
N GLU A 223 -15.98 -0.71 11.39
CA GLU A 223 -15.11 -0.53 10.23
C GLU A 223 -13.76 -1.26 10.39
N LEU A 224 -13.21 -1.31 11.59
CA LEU A 224 -12.01 -2.10 11.90
C LEU A 224 -12.26 -3.58 11.69
N ASN A 225 -13.36 -4.12 12.23
CA ASN A 225 -13.74 -5.52 12.06
C ASN A 225 -14.03 -5.88 10.59
N ARG A 226 -14.47 -4.92 9.78
CA ARG A 226 -14.72 -5.11 8.35
C ARG A 226 -13.43 -5.14 7.52
N GLN A 227 -12.41 -4.36 7.88
CA GLN A 227 -11.25 -4.11 7.00
C GLN A 227 -9.92 -4.68 7.48
N ILE A 228 -9.80 -4.99 8.77
CA ILE A 228 -8.59 -5.59 9.36
C ILE A 228 -8.84 -7.07 9.60
N LEU A 229 -8.09 -7.91 8.90
CA LEU A 229 -8.26 -9.35 8.88
C LEU A 229 -7.73 -10.00 10.16
N ALA A 230 -8.03 -11.30 10.33
CA ALA A 230 -7.63 -12.06 11.51
C ALA A 230 -6.12 -12.28 11.63
N ASP A 231 -5.37 -12.10 10.54
CA ASP A 231 -3.89 -12.09 10.54
C ASP A 231 -3.30 -10.68 10.59
N GLY A 232 -4.14 -9.65 10.77
CA GLY A 232 -3.73 -8.25 10.89
C GLY A 232 -3.46 -7.53 9.57
N GLY A 233 -3.54 -8.20 8.42
CA GLY A 233 -3.48 -7.49 7.14
C GLY A 233 -4.77 -6.73 6.82
N HIS A 234 -4.67 -5.82 5.87
CA HIS A 234 -5.81 -5.02 5.38
C HIS A 234 -6.43 -5.68 4.15
N ILE A 235 -7.76 -5.58 3.97
CA ILE A 235 -8.51 -6.17 2.83
C ILE A 235 -7.99 -5.80 1.43
N SER A 236 -7.23 -4.72 1.29
CA SER A 236 -6.59 -4.35 0.01
C SER A 236 -5.33 -5.16 -0.32
N ARG A 237 -4.87 -5.99 0.62
CA ARG A 237 -3.64 -6.79 0.54
C ARG A 237 -2.37 -5.96 0.33
N ASN A 238 -2.39 -4.64 0.56
CA ASN A 238 -1.25 -3.76 0.33
C ASN A 238 -0.50 -3.53 1.66
N PRO A 239 0.78 -3.93 1.80
CA PRO A 239 1.55 -3.73 3.03
C PRO A 239 1.62 -2.27 3.52
N MET A 240 1.64 -1.30 2.60
CA MET A 240 1.62 0.14 2.95
C MET A 240 0.34 0.55 3.68
N ALA A 241 -0.79 -0.13 3.43
CA ALA A 241 -2.04 0.16 4.14
C ALA A 241 -1.89 -0.15 5.64
N VAL A 242 -1.22 -1.24 6.01
CA VAL A 242 -0.96 -1.61 7.41
C VAL A 242 -0.19 -0.51 8.12
N LEU A 243 0.92 -0.05 7.54
CA LEU A 243 1.74 1.04 8.08
C LEU A 243 0.94 2.35 8.22
N GLU A 244 0.22 2.75 7.18
CA GLU A 244 -0.54 4.01 7.16
C GLU A 244 -1.70 4.03 8.16
N ILE A 245 -2.34 2.88 8.40
CA ILE A 245 -3.45 2.75 9.35
C ILE A 245 -2.90 2.71 10.78
N LEU A 246 -1.84 1.94 11.06
CA LEU A 246 -1.19 1.93 12.37
C LEU A 246 -0.74 3.34 12.80
N ALA A 247 -0.21 4.13 11.86
CA ALA A 247 0.17 5.53 12.10
C ALA A 247 -1.01 6.46 12.47
N ASP A 248 -2.26 6.04 12.27
CA ASP A 248 -3.44 6.74 12.74
C ASP A 248 -4.06 6.09 13.99
N LEU A 249 -4.03 4.75 14.11
CA LEU A 249 -4.62 4.01 15.23
C LEU A 249 -3.83 4.12 16.53
N LEU A 250 -2.50 4.12 16.47
CA LEU A 250 -1.65 4.25 17.67
C LEU A 250 -1.86 5.60 18.39
N PRO A 251 -1.81 6.76 17.70
CA PRO A 251 -2.16 8.03 18.35
C PRO A 251 -3.63 8.08 18.80
N LEU A 252 -4.54 7.41 18.10
CA LEU A 252 -5.94 7.34 18.52
C LEU A 252 -6.09 6.59 19.85
N ARG A 253 -5.42 5.44 20.01
CA ARG A 253 -5.36 4.68 21.27
C ARG A 253 -4.85 5.56 22.41
N GLN A 254 -3.79 6.33 22.17
CA GLN A 254 -3.25 7.27 23.17
C GLN A 254 -4.23 8.40 23.48
N THR A 255 -5.00 8.88 22.50
CA THR A 255 -5.99 9.95 22.71
C THR A 255 -7.16 9.49 23.57
N TYR A 256 -7.62 8.24 23.42
CA TYR A 256 -8.59 7.64 24.33
C TYR A 256 -8.07 7.65 25.78
N ALA A 257 -6.83 7.15 25.99
CA ALA A 257 -6.20 7.13 27.31
C ALA A 257 -6.07 8.54 27.93
N ASN A 258 -5.63 9.53 27.14
CA ASN A 258 -5.48 10.92 27.59
C ASN A 258 -6.82 11.63 27.90
N GLN A 259 -7.94 11.09 27.43
CA GLN A 259 -9.28 11.58 27.77
C GLN A 259 -9.96 10.73 28.85
N ALA A 260 -9.23 9.78 29.46
CA ALA A 260 -9.78 8.81 30.40
C ALA A 260 -10.99 8.02 29.84
N GLU A 261 -11.01 7.83 28.52
CA GLU A 261 -12.03 7.07 27.80
C GLU A 261 -11.49 5.69 27.44
N THR A 262 -12.30 4.65 27.61
CA THR A 262 -11.88 3.27 27.28
C THR A 262 -11.88 3.06 25.77
N PRO A 263 -10.73 2.68 25.16
CA PRO A 263 -10.69 2.30 23.75
C PRO A 263 -11.60 1.10 23.45
N PRO A 264 -12.28 1.03 22.29
CA PRO A 264 -13.04 -0.17 21.95
C PRO A 264 -12.11 -1.37 21.75
N GLN A 265 -12.54 -2.58 22.15
CA GLN A 265 -11.74 -3.79 21.98
C GLN A 265 -11.31 -4.02 20.51
N ALA A 266 -12.15 -3.65 19.54
CA ALA A 266 -11.80 -3.72 18.12
C ALA A 266 -10.56 -2.88 17.75
N LEU A 267 -10.34 -1.73 18.42
CA LEU A 267 -9.15 -0.89 18.22
C LEU A 267 -7.90 -1.57 18.77
N ILE A 268 -7.97 -2.06 20.00
CA ILE A 268 -6.85 -2.77 20.65
C ILE A 268 -6.49 -4.02 19.85
N GLY A 269 -7.47 -4.90 19.62
CA GLY A 269 -7.26 -6.12 18.86
C GLY A 269 -6.79 -5.88 17.42
N ALA A 270 -7.20 -4.78 16.76
CA ALA A 270 -6.65 -4.44 15.46
C ALA A 270 -5.15 -4.08 15.55
N ILE A 271 -4.75 -3.23 16.51
CA ILE A 271 -3.34 -2.87 16.71
C ILE A 271 -2.49 -4.12 17.01
N ASP A 272 -2.96 -4.98 17.91
CA ASP A 272 -2.24 -6.19 18.35
C ASP A 272 -2.01 -7.17 17.20
N ARG A 273 -2.93 -7.24 16.23
CA ARG A 273 -2.74 -8.07 15.02
C ARG A 273 -1.91 -7.37 13.95
N MET A 274 -2.07 -6.06 13.79
CA MET A 274 -1.43 -5.29 12.72
C MET A 274 0.08 -5.12 12.93
N LEU A 275 0.56 -5.06 14.18
CA LEU A 275 2.00 -4.93 14.48
C LEU A 275 2.80 -6.19 14.03
N PRO A 276 2.39 -7.43 14.39
CA PRO A 276 2.94 -8.64 13.80
C PRO A 276 2.80 -8.72 12.28
N ALA A 277 1.67 -8.28 11.71
CA ALA A 277 1.49 -8.22 10.26
C ALA A 277 2.48 -7.26 9.58
N LEU A 278 2.80 -6.12 10.20
CA LEU A 278 3.83 -5.20 9.70
C LEU A 278 5.21 -5.88 9.72
N ARG A 279 5.53 -6.67 10.76
CA ARG A 279 6.77 -7.47 10.80
C ARG A 279 6.80 -8.57 9.75
N PHE A 280 5.67 -9.25 9.50
CA PHE A 280 5.54 -10.28 8.47
C PHE A 280 6.01 -9.77 7.10
N PHE A 281 5.63 -8.54 6.73
CA PHE A 281 5.98 -7.96 5.44
C PHE A 281 7.40 -7.38 5.37
N ARG A 282 8.16 -7.36 6.47
CA ARG A 282 9.51 -6.79 6.48
C ARG A 282 10.55 -7.79 6.01
N HIS A 283 11.40 -7.36 5.08
CA HIS A 283 12.69 -8.00 4.84
C HIS A 283 13.69 -7.62 5.95
N GLN A 284 14.83 -8.29 5.97
CA GLN A 284 15.85 -8.15 7.02
C GLN A 284 16.54 -6.77 7.03
N ASP A 285 16.57 -6.07 5.89
CA ASP A 285 17.00 -4.66 5.82
C ASP A 285 16.01 -3.69 6.48
N GLY A 286 14.79 -4.16 6.75
CA GLY A 286 13.70 -3.41 7.34
C GLY A 286 12.71 -2.84 6.34
N SER A 287 12.95 -3.00 5.04
CA SER A 287 12.03 -2.61 3.98
C SER A 287 10.79 -3.51 3.94
N LEU A 288 9.67 -3.03 3.41
CA LEU A 288 8.49 -3.86 3.20
C LEU A 288 8.57 -4.58 1.84
N ALA A 289 7.94 -5.75 1.72
CA ALA A 289 7.80 -6.45 0.45
C ALA A 289 6.82 -5.72 -0.50
N ARG A 290 7.09 -5.77 -1.80
CA ARG A 290 6.49 -4.88 -2.82
C ARG A 290 5.29 -5.49 -3.52
N PHE A 291 4.33 -5.94 -2.73
CA PHE A 291 3.08 -6.53 -3.24
C PHE A 291 1.94 -5.51 -3.36
N ASN A 292 1.08 -5.71 -4.36
CA ASN A 292 -0.25 -5.10 -4.45
C ASN A 292 -0.27 -3.56 -4.28
N GLY A 293 0.62 -2.86 -5.00
CA GLY A 293 0.69 -1.41 -5.05
C GLY A 293 1.58 -0.80 -3.96
N MET A 294 2.45 -1.59 -3.37
CA MET A 294 3.51 -1.12 -2.49
C MET A 294 4.71 -0.65 -3.34
N GLY A 295 5.31 0.49 -2.95
CA GLY A 295 6.44 1.12 -3.63
C GLY A 295 7.70 1.27 -2.78
N ALA A 296 8.42 2.39 -2.90
CA ALA A 296 9.61 2.63 -2.09
C ALA A 296 9.29 2.63 -0.58
N THR A 297 10.21 2.08 0.22
CA THR A 297 10.12 2.08 1.68
C THR A 297 10.97 3.19 2.31
N ILE A 298 10.40 3.93 3.27
CA ILE A 298 11.14 4.84 4.13
C ILE A 298 11.31 4.15 5.49
N HIS A 299 12.51 3.62 5.76
CA HIS A 299 12.82 2.77 6.92
C HIS A 299 12.41 3.40 8.26
N ASP A 300 12.72 4.69 8.44
CA ASP A 300 12.42 5.41 9.68
C ASP A 300 10.93 5.47 10.02
N ARG A 301 10.06 5.43 9.00
CA ARG A 301 8.60 5.42 9.22
C ARG A 301 8.16 4.11 9.84
N ILE A 302 8.75 2.98 9.41
CA ILE A 302 8.43 1.66 9.93
C ILE A 302 9.00 1.51 11.34
N ALA A 303 10.28 1.89 11.52
CA ALA A 303 10.93 1.87 12.82
C ALA A 303 10.12 2.67 13.86
N THR A 304 9.61 3.85 13.48
CA THR A 304 8.79 4.69 14.36
C THR A 304 7.50 4.03 14.82
N ILE A 305 6.82 3.31 13.92
CA ILE A 305 5.61 2.58 14.29
C ILE A 305 5.94 1.37 15.16
N LEU A 306 6.98 0.61 14.83
CA LEU A 306 7.36 -0.60 15.58
C LEU A 306 7.91 -0.31 16.98
N ARG A 307 8.40 0.90 17.27
CA ARG A 307 8.74 1.31 18.65
C ARG A 307 7.54 1.29 19.61
N HIS A 308 6.32 1.24 19.10
CA HIS A 308 5.09 1.17 19.90
C HIS A 308 4.55 -0.26 20.04
N ASP A 309 5.32 -1.24 19.59
CA ASP A 309 5.02 -2.64 19.85
C ASP A 309 5.70 -3.09 21.15
N ASP A 310 4.88 -3.22 22.20
CA ASP A 310 5.34 -3.65 23.52
C ASP A 310 5.70 -5.15 23.56
N THR A 311 5.25 -5.94 22.58
CA THR A 311 5.43 -7.41 22.57
C THR A 311 6.75 -7.87 21.98
N ALA A 312 7.32 -7.08 21.06
CA ALA A 312 8.51 -7.43 20.26
C ALA A 312 8.50 -8.86 19.68
N GLY A 313 7.31 -9.42 19.42
CA GLY A 313 7.16 -10.84 19.04
C GLY A 313 7.74 -11.17 17.66
N ALA A 314 8.07 -12.44 17.45
CA ALA A 314 8.53 -12.92 16.15
C ALA A 314 7.51 -12.61 15.01
N PRO A 315 7.97 -12.37 13.77
CA PRO A 315 7.07 -12.23 12.63
C PRO A 315 6.22 -13.49 12.46
N LEU A 316 4.98 -13.33 11.99
CA LEU A 316 4.16 -14.45 11.54
C LEU A 316 4.87 -15.17 10.38
N LEU A 317 4.66 -16.48 10.23
CA LEU A 317 5.15 -17.24 9.08
C LEU A 317 4.10 -17.39 7.97
N HIS A 318 2.82 -17.20 8.29
CA HIS A 318 1.71 -17.32 7.36
C HIS A 318 0.65 -16.26 7.66
N ALA A 319 0.04 -15.73 6.61
CA ALA A 319 -1.05 -14.76 6.68
C ALA A 319 -2.18 -15.22 5.71
N PRO A 320 -2.93 -16.28 6.05
CA PRO A 320 -3.85 -16.94 5.13
C PRO A 320 -5.08 -16.09 4.78
N HIS A 321 -5.49 -15.16 5.65
CA HIS A 321 -6.62 -14.27 5.35
C HIS A 321 -6.21 -13.16 4.39
N SER A 322 -4.98 -12.65 4.55
CA SER A 322 -4.37 -11.66 3.67
C SER A 322 -3.78 -12.30 2.40
N GLY A 323 -3.58 -13.62 2.40
CA GLY A 323 -3.08 -14.43 1.30
C GLY A 323 -1.59 -14.24 1.05
N TYR A 324 -0.77 -14.44 2.07
CA TYR A 324 0.68 -14.41 1.97
C TYR A 324 1.35 -15.52 2.78
N GLU A 325 2.49 -16.00 2.30
CA GLU A 325 3.38 -16.92 3.00
C GLU A 325 4.75 -16.29 3.23
N ARG A 326 5.40 -16.64 4.35
CA ARG A 326 6.77 -16.27 4.68
C ARG A 326 7.58 -17.51 5.01
N LEU A 327 8.77 -17.60 4.42
CA LEU A 327 9.83 -18.53 4.79
C LEU A 327 10.97 -17.71 5.39
N SER A 328 11.49 -18.14 6.54
CA SER A 328 12.58 -17.44 7.23
C SER A 328 13.49 -18.46 7.92
N MET A 329 14.68 -18.65 7.37
CA MET A 329 15.70 -19.57 7.88
C MET A 329 17.07 -18.91 7.78
N GLY A 330 17.85 -18.94 8.88
CA GLY A 330 19.11 -18.21 8.96
C GLY A 330 18.94 -16.71 8.70
N GLY A 331 19.79 -16.14 7.85
CA GLY A 331 19.70 -14.75 7.40
C GLY A 331 18.80 -14.51 6.19
N VAL A 332 18.03 -15.53 5.75
CA VAL A 332 17.26 -15.50 4.51
C VAL A 332 15.78 -15.35 4.78
N THR A 333 15.11 -14.53 3.97
CA THR A 333 13.67 -14.31 4.04
C THR A 333 13.07 -14.35 2.65
N VAL A 334 12.03 -15.17 2.49
CA VAL A 334 11.18 -15.24 1.30
C VAL A 334 9.76 -14.85 1.71
N ILE A 335 9.14 -13.95 0.97
CA ILE A 335 7.73 -13.58 1.14
C ILE A 335 7.03 -13.78 -0.19
N ALA A 336 5.85 -14.42 -0.21
CA ALA A 336 5.13 -14.75 -1.43
C ALA A 336 3.64 -14.38 -1.36
N ASP A 337 3.10 -13.90 -2.47
CA ASP A 337 1.66 -13.67 -2.69
C ASP A 337 0.98 -15.00 -3.03
N THR A 338 0.14 -15.49 -2.13
CA THR A 338 -0.58 -16.77 -2.27
C THR A 338 -2.09 -16.57 -2.17
N GLY A 339 -2.58 -15.37 -2.49
CA GLY A 339 -3.96 -14.96 -2.20
C GLY A 339 -4.79 -14.62 -3.42
N LEU A 340 -6.11 -14.61 -3.22
CA LEU A 340 -7.06 -14.11 -4.20
C LEU A 340 -6.88 -12.60 -4.44
N PRO A 341 -7.16 -12.11 -5.66
CA PRO A 341 -7.26 -10.67 -5.89
C PRO A 341 -8.18 -10.00 -4.86
N PRO A 342 -7.84 -8.82 -4.33
CA PRO A 342 -8.68 -8.15 -3.36
C PRO A 342 -10.01 -7.71 -4.01
N PRO A 343 -11.07 -7.47 -3.21
CA PRO A 343 -12.36 -7.03 -3.72
C PRO A 343 -12.25 -5.79 -4.61
N VAL A 344 -13.13 -5.68 -5.61
CA VAL A 344 -13.07 -4.63 -6.64
C VAL A 344 -13.02 -3.21 -6.06
N ASP A 345 -13.80 -2.94 -4.99
CA ASP A 345 -13.85 -1.63 -4.33
C ASP A 345 -12.47 -1.20 -3.74
N VAL A 346 -11.55 -2.15 -3.50
CA VAL A 346 -10.20 -1.92 -2.93
C VAL A 346 -9.06 -2.36 -3.85
N SER A 347 -9.33 -2.78 -5.08
CA SER A 347 -8.34 -3.36 -6.00
C SER A 347 -7.68 -2.35 -6.95
N ASN A 348 -7.94 -1.04 -6.76
CA ASN A 348 -7.39 0.03 -7.60
C ASN A 348 -5.86 0.08 -7.65
N ALA A 349 -5.19 -0.34 -6.57
CA ALA A 349 -3.73 -0.44 -6.50
C ALA A 349 -3.23 -1.89 -6.55
N ALA A 350 -4.13 -2.87 -6.68
CA ALA A 350 -3.75 -4.28 -6.67
C ALA A 350 -3.09 -4.70 -7.98
N HIS A 351 -2.20 -5.70 -7.88
CA HIS A 351 -1.37 -6.16 -8.99
C HIS A 351 -1.82 -7.55 -9.46
N ALA A 352 -1.43 -7.93 -10.68
CA ALA A 352 -1.63 -9.29 -11.21
C ALA A 352 -0.47 -10.23 -10.83
N GLY A 353 0.00 -10.15 -9.59
CA GLY A 353 1.21 -10.82 -9.08
C GLY A 353 0.96 -12.10 -8.27
N CYS A 354 -0.15 -12.80 -8.49
CA CYS A 354 -0.44 -14.06 -7.77
C CYS A 354 0.70 -15.07 -7.96
N LEU A 355 1.16 -15.71 -6.89
CA LEU A 355 2.35 -16.59 -6.81
C LEU A 355 3.69 -15.92 -7.07
N ALA A 356 3.76 -14.58 -7.04
CA ALA A 356 5.03 -13.87 -7.04
C ALA A 356 5.68 -13.93 -5.65
N PHE A 357 7.00 -13.84 -5.61
CA PHE A 357 7.77 -13.82 -4.37
C PHE A 357 8.90 -12.78 -4.40
N GLU A 358 9.42 -12.44 -3.23
CA GLU A 358 10.65 -11.68 -3.03
C GLU A 358 11.59 -12.48 -2.13
N LEU A 359 12.90 -12.39 -2.40
CA LEU A 359 13.98 -13.05 -1.66
C LEU A 359 15.00 -12.00 -1.20
N SER A 360 15.28 -11.97 0.10
CA SER A 360 16.41 -11.24 0.68
C SER A 360 17.34 -12.19 1.44
N SER A 361 18.65 -11.93 1.36
CA SER A 361 19.68 -12.57 2.20
C SER A 361 20.50 -11.49 2.89
N GLY A 362 20.56 -11.54 4.22
CA GLY A 362 21.11 -10.45 5.01
C GLY A 362 20.38 -9.14 4.69
N ARG A 363 21.12 -8.06 4.48
CA ARG A 363 20.53 -6.74 4.16
C ARG A 363 20.22 -6.54 2.67
N GLN A 364 20.48 -7.53 1.82
CA GLN A 364 20.35 -7.40 0.37
C GLN A 364 19.10 -8.11 -0.17
N HIS A 365 18.48 -7.51 -1.20
CA HIS A 365 17.36 -8.09 -1.95
C HIS A 365 17.90 -8.69 -3.25
N TYR A 366 17.69 -9.97 -3.47
CA TYR A 366 18.16 -10.66 -4.67
C TYR A 366 17.06 -10.71 -5.72
N ILE A 367 15.94 -11.32 -5.35
CA ILE A 367 14.76 -11.46 -6.22
C ILE A 367 13.68 -10.54 -5.68
N VAL A 368 13.12 -9.70 -6.54
CA VAL A 368 12.12 -8.69 -6.17
C VAL A 368 10.91 -8.73 -7.08
N ASN A 369 9.86 -7.99 -6.73
CA ASN A 369 8.90 -7.51 -7.71
C ASN A 369 9.29 -6.09 -8.14
N ALA A 370 8.88 -5.66 -9.33
CA ALA A 370 9.20 -4.33 -9.83
C ALA A 370 8.63 -3.21 -8.93
N GLY A 371 7.55 -3.52 -8.17
CA GLY A 371 6.85 -2.58 -7.30
C GLY A 371 6.25 -1.42 -8.09
N ILE A 372 6.01 -0.28 -7.43
CA ILE A 372 5.51 0.93 -8.10
C ILE A 372 6.12 2.18 -7.51
N ASP A 373 6.43 3.17 -8.35
CA ASP A 373 6.61 4.53 -7.85
C ASP A 373 5.24 5.12 -7.50
N THR A 374 4.95 5.23 -6.20
CA THR A 374 3.68 5.76 -5.71
C THR A 374 3.50 7.24 -6.05
N TYR A 375 4.61 7.96 -6.23
CA TYR A 375 4.65 9.40 -6.47
C TYR A 375 4.97 9.75 -7.92
N GLY A 376 5.52 8.81 -8.68
CA GLY A 376 5.91 8.98 -10.08
C GLY A 376 4.76 9.05 -11.08
N ALA A 377 5.15 9.07 -12.36
CA ALA A 377 4.25 9.24 -13.48
C ALA A 377 3.16 8.16 -13.51
N ALA A 378 1.91 8.58 -13.71
CA ALA A 378 0.76 7.69 -13.68
C ALA A 378 0.77 6.64 -14.80
N GLU A 379 1.47 6.93 -15.91
CA GLU A 379 1.65 6.07 -17.08
C GLU A 379 2.40 4.76 -16.81
N PHE A 380 3.25 4.70 -15.79
CA PHE A 380 3.94 3.45 -15.42
C PHE A 380 3.06 2.49 -14.63
N ARG A 381 1.95 2.96 -14.05
CA ARG A 381 1.09 2.13 -13.18
C ARG A 381 0.51 0.91 -13.88
N PRO A 382 -0.01 0.97 -15.13
CA PRO A 382 -0.49 -0.22 -15.81
C PRO A 382 0.60 -1.28 -16.00
N LEU A 383 1.83 -0.88 -16.34
CA LEU A 383 2.96 -1.78 -16.57
C LEU A 383 3.40 -2.47 -15.28
N ALA A 384 3.63 -1.68 -14.22
CA ALA A 384 4.02 -2.16 -12.89
C ALA A 384 3.02 -3.16 -12.27
N ARG A 385 1.77 -3.14 -12.72
CA ARG A 385 0.70 -4.01 -12.20
C ARG A 385 0.58 -5.32 -12.97
N ALA A 386 1.14 -5.42 -14.17
CA ALA A 386 1.06 -6.63 -14.99
C ALA A 386 1.84 -7.79 -14.37
N THR A 387 1.45 -9.03 -14.68
CA THR A 387 2.14 -10.22 -14.17
C THR A 387 3.60 -10.26 -14.60
N ALA A 388 3.94 -9.74 -15.78
CA ALA A 388 5.30 -9.66 -16.29
C ALA A 388 6.24 -8.73 -15.49
N ALA A 389 5.71 -7.93 -14.57
CA ALA A 389 6.49 -7.06 -13.66
C ALA A 389 6.72 -7.71 -12.27
N HIS A 390 6.41 -9.01 -12.14
CA HIS A 390 6.49 -9.76 -10.90
C HIS A 390 7.27 -11.06 -11.12
N SER A 391 7.93 -11.53 -10.07
CA SER A 391 8.74 -12.75 -10.12
C SER A 391 7.84 -14.00 -10.08
N THR A 392 7.13 -14.24 -11.19
CA THR A 392 6.13 -15.30 -11.40
C THR A 392 5.97 -15.59 -12.90
N ALA A 393 4.95 -16.36 -13.28
CA ALA A 393 4.79 -16.85 -14.65
C ALA A 393 3.65 -16.19 -15.45
N THR A 394 3.90 -15.97 -16.74
CA THR A 394 2.88 -15.62 -17.75
C THR A 394 2.66 -16.75 -18.74
N ILE A 395 1.47 -16.77 -19.38
CA ILE A 395 1.17 -17.67 -20.50
C ILE A 395 0.87 -16.81 -21.74
N ASN A 396 1.64 -16.98 -22.82
CA ASN A 396 1.64 -16.11 -24.01
C ASN A 396 1.57 -14.62 -23.63
N ASP A 397 2.49 -14.19 -22.77
CA ASP A 397 2.60 -12.81 -22.23
C ASP A 397 1.30 -12.20 -21.69
N THR A 398 0.38 -13.06 -21.26
CA THR A 398 -0.90 -12.63 -20.68
C THR A 398 -0.80 -12.64 -19.16
N SER A 399 -1.31 -11.58 -18.53
CA SER A 399 -1.40 -11.50 -17.06
C SER A 399 -2.46 -12.45 -16.49
N SER A 400 -2.21 -12.96 -15.28
CA SER A 400 -3.11 -13.85 -14.53
C SER A 400 -4.40 -13.14 -14.08
N ALA A 401 -4.38 -11.81 -14.01
CA ALA A 401 -5.52 -10.96 -13.66
C ALA A 401 -5.76 -9.87 -14.72
N ARG A 402 -6.98 -9.33 -14.74
CA ARG A 402 -7.45 -8.38 -15.75
C ARG A 402 -7.77 -7.02 -15.13
N PHE A 403 -7.40 -5.97 -15.85
CA PHE A 403 -7.71 -4.58 -15.50
C PHE A 403 -8.82 -4.00 -16.37
N SER A 404 -9.52 -2.99 -15.84
CA SER A 404 -10.31 -2.09 -16.68
C SER A 404 -9.39 -1.12 -17.41
N HIS A 405 -9.42 -1.10 -18.74
CA HIS A 405 -8.60 -0.21 -19.58
C HIS A 405 -9.41 0.89 -20.28
N SER A 406 -10.74 0.94 -20.12
CA SER A 406 -11.54 2.00 -20.74
C SER A 406 -11.29 3.33 -20.03
N LEU A 407 -10.78 4.34 -20.76
CA LEU A 407 -10.48 5.67 -20.23
C LEU A 407 -11.69 6.29 -19.49
N ARG A 408 -12.89 6.22 -20.08
CA ARG A 408 -14.14 6.70 -19.45
C ARG A 408 -14.50 5.95 -18.17
N VAL A 409 -14.23 4.65 -18.13
CA VAL A 409 -14.46 3.83 -16.93
C VAL A 409 -13.38 4.12 -15.88
N ASN A 410 -12.15 4.41 -16.30
CA ASN A 410 -11.03 4.70 -15.42
C ASN A 410 -11.19 6.04 -14.69
N ASP A 411 -11.74 7.06 -15.35
CA ASP A 411 -12.11 8.33 -14.68
C ASP A 411 -13.21 8.13 -13.63
N LEU A 412 -14.05 7.11 -13.81
CA LEU A 412 -15.15 6.82 -12.91
C LEU A 412 -14.73 5.92 -11.73
N LEU A 413 -14.11 4.77 -12.01
CA LEU A 413 -13.83 3.69 -11.06
C LEU A 413 -12.35 3.60 -10.65
N GLY A 414 -11.46 4.37 -11.28
CA GLY A 414 -10.04 4.05 -11.31
C GLY A 414 -9.77 2.82 -12.19
N SER A 415 -8.65 2.13 -11.98
CA SER A 415 -8.31 0.92 -12.73
C SER A 415 -8.36 -0.31 -11.83
N PRO A 416 -9.53 -0.72 -11.32
CA PRO A 416 -9.62 -1.91 -10.46
C PRO A 416 -9.28 -3.18 -11.24
N LEU A 417 -8.89 -4.22 -10.51
CA LEU A 417 -8.93 -5.59 -11.02
C LEU A 417 -10.39 -6.01 -11.21
N ILE A 418 -10.73 -6.40 -12.44
CA ILE A 418 -12.09 -6.82 -12.85
C ILE A 418 -12.19 -8.33 -13.08
N GLY A 419 -11.07 -9.04 -12.96
CA GLY A 419 -10.98 -10.48 -13.05
C GLY A 419 -9.58 -10.95 -12.61
N GLY A 420 -9.44 -12.23 -12.38
CA GLY A 420 -8.21 -12.87 -11.92
C GLY A 420 -8.51 -14.25 -11.35
N PRO A 421 -7.55 -14.86 -10.64
CA PRO A 421 -7.77 -16.13 -9.97
C PRO A 421 -8.99 -16.10 -9.05
N GLN A 422 -9.78 -17.17 -9.06
CA GLN A 422 -10.93 -17.40 -8.19
C GLN A 422 -10.66 -18.52 -7.17
N HIS A 423 -9.69 -19.39 -7.44
CA HIS A 423 -9.22 -20.41 -6.51
C HIS A 423 -7.71 -20.35 -6.40
N VAL A 424 -7.23 -20.12 -5.17
CA VAL A 424 -5.79 -20.09 -4.85
C VAL A 424 -5.51 -20.92 -3.60
N PRO A 425 -5.58 -22.27 -3.66
CA PRO A 425 -5.24 -23.07 -2.49
C PRO A 425 -3.72 -22.99 -2.24
N CYS A 426 -3.37 -22.90 -0.96
CA CYS A 426 -2.00 -22.87 -0.45
C CYS A 426 -1.88 -23.91 0.67
N LYS A 427 -0.80 -24.69 0.66
CA LYS A 427 -0.47 -25.67 1.69
C LYS A 427 0.98 -25.53 2.10
N ARG A 428 1.24 -25.29 3.38
CA ARG A 428 2.59 -25.37 3.95
C ARG A 428 3.07 -26.83 3.99
N ILE A 429 4.36 -27.00 3.75
CA ILE A 429 5.05 -28.29 3.69
C ILE A 429 6.31 -28.26 4.56
N ASP A 430 6.24 -27.57 5.70
CA ASP A 430 7.34 -27.47 6.65
C ASP A 430 7.73 -28.86 7.18
N GLN A 431 9.04 -29.10 7.25
CA GLN A 431 9.65 -30.32 7.76
C GLN A 431 10.87 -29.95 8.61
N LYS A 432 11.44 -30.91 9.35
CA LYS A 432 12.66 -30.66 10.12
C LYS A 432 13.76 -30.18 9.17
N GLY A 433 14.20 -28.94 9.35
CA GLY A 433 15.25 -28.34 8.53
C GLY A 433 14.81 -27.80 7.16
N VAL A 434 13.52 -27.75 6.85
CA VAL A 434 13.01 -27.13 5.62
C VAL A 434 11.71 -26.38 5.91
N GLN A 435 11.62 -25.12 5.50
CA GLN A 435 10.34 -24.42 5.43
C GLN A 435 9.87 -24.34 3.99
N GLY A 436 8.58 -24.51 3.73
CA GLY A 436 8.08 -24.42 2.36
C GLY A 436 6.57 -24.39 2.22
N PHE A 437 6.11 -24.11 1.00
CA PHE A 437 4.69 -24.15 0.65
C PHE A 437 4.50 -24.56 -0.81
N ILE A 438 3.30 -25.06 -1.12
CA ILE A 438 2.79 -25.28 -2.47
C ILE A 438 1.52 -24.44 -2.61
N ALA A 439 1.44 -23.63 -3.64
CA ALA A 439 0.26 -22.85 -3.97
C ALA A 439 -0.04 -22.89 -5.46
N ARG A 440 -1.32 -22.87 -5.85
CA ARG A 440 -1.71 -22.87 -7.27
C ARG A 440 -2.80 -21.85 -7.54
N HIS A 441 -2.96 -21.42 -8.79
CA HIS A 441 -4.06 -20.54 -9.19
C HIS A 441 -4.70 -20.92 -10.52
N ASP A 442 -5.97 -20.54 -10.70
CA ASP A 442 -6.80 -20.81 -11.88
C ASP A 442 -6.89 -19.64 -12.88
N GLY A 443 -6.15 -18.55 -12.65
CA GLY A 443 -6.16 -17.34 -13.50
C GLY A 443 -5.97 -17.55 -15.01
N TYR A 444 -5.36 -18.66 -15.44
CA TYR A 444 -5.15 -18.98 -16.86
C TYR A 444 -6.15 -19.99 -17.45
N ILE A 445 -7.01 -20.63 -16.64
CA ILE A 445 -7.94 -21.67 -17.10
C ILE A 445 -8.83 -21.15 -18.23
N GLN A 446 -9.47 -19.99 -18.03
CA GLN A 446 -10.47 -19.49 -18.98
C GLN A 446 -9.88 -19.22 -20.37
N ARG A 447 -8.62 -18.76 -20.43
CA ARG A 447 -7.98 -18.38 -21.70
C ARG A 447 -7.19 -19.50 -22.32
N PHE A 448 -6.44 -20.25 -21.51
CA PHE A 448 -5.43 -21.21 -21.98
C PHE A 448 -5.67 -22.63 -21.46
N GLY A 449 -6.55 -22.82 -20.49
CA GLY A 449 -6.86 -24.12 -19.90
C GLY A 449 -5.83 -24.61 -18.88
N PHE A 450 -4.95 -23.73 -18.38
CA PHE A 450 -3.89 -24.07 -17.44
C PHE A 450 -4.17 -23.62 -16.00
N LEU A 451 -3.82 -24.48 -15.06
CA LEU A 451 -3.48 -24.17 -13.68
C LEU A 451 -1.98 -23.90 -13.59
N HIS A 452 -1.59 -22.87 -12.86
CA HIS A 452 -0.20 -22.60 -12.51
C HIS A 452 0.00 -22.93 -11.03
N GLU A 453 0.90 -23.86 -10.73
CA GLU A 453 1.27 -24.28 -9.38
C GLU A 453 2.74 -23.96 -9.14
N ARG A 454 3.03 -23.33 -8.00
CA ARG A 454 4.37 -23.02 -7.54
C ARG A 454 4.63 -23.66 -6.19
N GLU A 455 5.77 -24.30 -6.07
CA GLU A 455 6.33 -24.79 -4.82
C GLU A 455 7.62 -24.04 -4.51
N LEU A 456 7.79 -23.59 -3.26
CA LEU A 456 9.03 -23.01 -2.75
C LEU A 456 9.45 -23.74 -1.48
N LYS A 457 10.73 -24.11 -1.40
CA LYS A 457 11.36 -24.76 -0.25
C LYS A 457 12.67 -24.06 0.11
N LEU A 458 12.78 -23.60 1.34
CA LEU A 458 13.98 -23.01 1.91
C LEU A 458 14.63 -24.00 2.88
N SER A 459 15.86 -24.41 2.58
CA SER A 459 16.61 -25.39 3.39
C SER A 459 17.17 -24.80 4.68
N THR A 460 17.72 -25.68 5.53
CA THR A 460 18.34 -25.32 6.82
C THR A 460 19.43 -24.26 6.60
N ASN A 461 19.54 -23.31 7.53
CA ASN A 461 20.44 -22.16 7.48
C ASN A 461 20.20 -21.17 6.31
N GLY A 462 19.19 -21.43 5.47
CA GLY A 462 18.87 -20.59 4.32
C GLY A 462 19.85 -20.72 3.18
N ASN A 463 20.54 -21.86 3.03
CA ASN A 463 21.58 -22.01 2.01
C ASN A 463 21.03 -22.32 0.61
N VAL A 464 19.81 -22.87 0.53
CA VAL A 464 19.18 -23.25 -0.74
C VAL A 464 17.72 -22.83 -0.72
N LEU A 465 17.32 -22.04 -1.72
CA LEU A 465 15.92 -21.87 -2.11
C LEU A 465 15.67 -22.69 -3.36
N ALA A 466 14.94 -23.79 -3.23
CA ALA A 466 14.48 -24.61 -4.34
C ALA A 466 13.05 -24.20 -4.72
N GLY A 467 12.79 -24.08 -6.01
CA GLY A 467 11.49 -23.77 -6.54
C GLY A 467 11.10 -24.68 -7.69
N ARG A 468 9.79 -24.84 -7.86
CA ARG A 468 9.19 -25.62 -8.94
C ARG A 468 7.95 -24.92 -9.45
N ASP A 469 7.90 -24.70 -10.76
CA ASP A 469 6.76 -24.13 -11.46
C ASP A 469 6.15 -25.18 -12.39
N ARG A 470 4.88 -25.53 -12.12
CA ARG A 470 4.17 -26.61 -12.82
C ARG A 470 2.90 -26.08 -13.49
N PHE A 471 2.71 -26.43 -14.75
CA PHE A 471 1.58 -26.02 -15.59
C PHE A 471 0.75 -27.24 -15.97
N GLN A 472 -0.48 -27.30 -15.49
CA GLN A 472 -1.33 -28.48 -15.64
C GLN A 472 -2.69 -28.11 -16.23
N ARG A 473 -3.31 -29.05 -16.93
CA ARG A 473 -4.74 -28.93 -17.26
C ARG A 473 -5.59 -29.49 -16.12
N PRO A 474 -6.80 -28.95 -15.89
CA PRO A 474 -7.76 -29.54 -14.96
C PRO A 474 -7.96 -31.04 -15.26
N GLY A 475 -7.99 -31.86 -14.20
CA GLY A 475 -8.13 -33.30 -14.32
C GLY A 475 -6.92 -34.03 -14.94
N ASN A 476 -5.74 -33.41 -14.93
CA ASN A 476 -4.50 -33.95 -15.53
C ASN A 476 -4.63 -34.31 -17.01
N ALA A 477 -5.47 -33.59 -17.76
CA ALA A 477 -5.63 -33.80 -19.19
C ALA A 477 -4.33 -33.50 -19.95
N SER A 478 -4.11 -34.19 -21.09
CA SER A 478 -2.90 -33.99 -21.90
C SER A 478 -2.80 -32.55 -22.43
N ILE A 479 -1.59 -32.01 -22.38
CA ILE A 479 -1.26 -30.69 -22.92
C ILE A 479 -0.99 -30.87 -24.40
N ARG A 480 -1.73 -30.13 -25.24
CA ARG A 480 -1.57 -30.17 -26.69
C ARG A 480 -0.74 -28.97 -27.13
N ASN A 481 0.24 -29.19 -27.99
CA ASN A 481 0.97 -28.13 -28.67
C ASN A 481 0.04 -27.46 -29.70
N ASN A 482 -0.57 -26.34 -29.30
CA ASN A 482 -1.52 -25.59 -30.12
C ASN A 482 -1.10 -24.12 -30.28
N GLY A 483 0.17 -23.80 -29.98
CA GLY A 483 0.72 -22.45 -30.02
C GLY A 483 0.16 -21.51 -28.95
N ARG A 484 -0.52 -22.04 -27.92
CA ARG A 484 -1.13 -21.26 -26.84
C ARG A 484 -0.66 -21.69 -25.45
N ASP A 485 0.49 -22.32 -25.40
CA ASP A 485 1.10 -22.92 -24.22
C ASP A 485 2.53 -22.42 -23.97
N PHE A 486 2.91 -21.29 -24.56
CA PHE A 486 4.19 -20.65 -24.28
C PHE A 486 4.17 -20.05 -22.86
N ILE A 487 5.12 -20.48 -22.04
CA ILE A 487 5.29 -20.10 -20.65
C ILE A 487 6.54 -19.26 -20.51
N THR A 488 6.46 -18.22 -19.68
CA THR A 488 7.61 -17.41 -19.31
C THR A 488 7.61 -17.21 -17.81
N VAL A 489 8.55 -17.87 -17.11
CA VAL A 489 8.78 -17.68 -15.67
C VAL A 489 9.87 -16.63 -15.50
N ARG A 490 9.57 -15.57 -14.75
CA ARG A 490 10.48 -14.43 -14.55
C ARG A 490 10.97 -14.34 -13.11
N PHE A 491 12.21 -13.89 -12.95
CA PHE A 491 12.82 -13.56 -11.67
C PHE A 491 13.50 -12.18 -11.79
N HIS A 492 12.85 -11.13 -11.30
CA HIS A 492 13.42 -9.79 -11.38
C HIS A 492 14.53 -9.63 -10.36
N VAL A 493 15.70 -9.24 -10.83
CA VAL A 493 16.88 -8.99 -10.00
C VAL A 493 16.85 -7.53 -9.53
N HIS A 494 17.12 -7.31 -8.24
CA HIS A 494 17.18 -5.95 -7.70
C HIS A 494 18.29 -5.14 -8.40
N PRO A 495 18.10 -3.83 -8.68
CA PRO A 495 19.09 -3.02 -9.41
C PRO A 495 20.48 -2.93 -8.77
N ASP A 496 20.58 -3.16 -7.45
CA ASP A 496 21.84 -3.11 -6.70
C ASP A 496 22.58 -4.46 -6.69
N ILE A 497 22.04 -5.48 -7.37
CA ILE A 497 22.64 -6.81 -7.49
C ILE A 497 23.25 -6.99 -8.87
N ASN A 498 24.50 -7.41 -8.88
CA ASN A 498 25.22 -7.77 -10.08
C ASN A 498 24.83 -9.19 -10.49
N LEU A 499 24.42 -9.35 -11.75
CA LEU A 499 24.15 -10.63 -12.39
C LEU A 499 25.27 -10.93 -13.38
N LEU A 500 26.00 -12.01 -13.15
CA LEU A 500 27.19 -12.44 -13.89
C LEU A 500 27.03 -13.90 -14.33
N GLN A 501 27.89 -14.38 -15.23
CA GLN A 501 28.05 -15.79 -15.55
C GLN A 501 29.39 -16.28 -14.98
N ASP A 502 29.42 -17.48 -14.41
CA ASP A 502 30.66 -18.14 -13.99
C ASP A 502 31.29 -18.99 -15.12
N GLU A 503 32.42 -19.64 -14.83
CA GLU A 503 33.15 -20.49 -15.78
C GLU A 503 32.37 -21.71 -16.28
N HIS A 504 31.24 -22.04 -15.62
CA HIS A 504 30.36 -23.15 -15.97
C HIS A 504 29.04 -22.64 -16.57
N ASP A 505 29.03 -21.39 -17.06
CA ASP A 505 27.87 -20.69 -17.63
C ASP A 505 26.67 -20.55 -16.67
N ARG A 506 26.89 -20.68 -15.35
CA ARG A 506 25.83 -20.51 -14.35
C ARG A 506 25.66 -19.05 -14.00
N LEU A 507 24.42 -18.63 -13.78
CA LEU A 507 24.10 -17.26 -13.41
C LEU A 507 24.41 -17.02 -11.93
N VAL A 508 25.27 -16.05 -11.63
CA VAL A 508 25.67 -15.68 -10.27
C VAL A 508 25.17 -14.29 -9.93
N LEU A 509 24.42 -14.18 -8.84
CA LEU A 509 23.94 -12.94 -8.26
C LEU A 509 24.86 -12.54 -7.11
N THR A 510 25.44 -11.35 -7.18
CA THR A 510 26.42 -10.85 -6.20
C THR A 510 26.08 -9.43 -5.76
N ALA A 511 26.45 -9.09 -4.53
CA ALA A 511 26.41 -7.73 -4.01
C ALA A 511 27.62 -7.47 -3.12
N ASP A 512 28.00 -6.21 -3.00
CA ASP A 512 29.14 -5.81 -2.17
C ASP A 512 28.91 -6.21 -0.70
N GLN A 513 29.90 -6.88 -0.11
CA GLN A 513 29.89 -7.34 1.29
C GLN A 513 28.65 -8.18 1.65
N ALA A 514 28.14 -8.96 0.70
CA ALA A 514 26.96 -9.80 0.89
C ALA A 514 27.15 -11.20 0.32
N ASP A 515 26.11 -12.02 0.49
CA ASP A 515 26.08 -13.41 0.02
C ASP A 515 26.03 -13.51 -1.50
N SER A 516 26.85 -14.37 -2.10
CA SER A 516 26.67 -14.73 -3.51
C SER A 516 25.66 -15.86 -3.65
N TRP A 517 24.83 -15.79 -4.69
CA TRP A 517 23.82 -16.80 -5.01
C TRP A 517 23.97 -17.27 -6.45
N VAL A 518 24.01 -18.59 -6.65
CA VAL A 518 24.02 -19.20 -7.99
C VAL A 518 22.61 -19.67 -8.33
N PHE A 519 22.11 -19.23 -9.49
CA PHE A 519 20.84 -19.67 -10.06
C PHE A 519 21.08 -20.80 -11.05
N THR A 520 20.36 -21.91 -10.90
CA THR A 520 20.36 -23.04 -11.83
C THR A 520 18.94 -23.49 -12.14
N SER A 521 18.75 -24.11 -13.31
CA SER A 521 17.51 -24.80 -13.69
C SER A 521 17.86 -26.06 -14.48
N SER A 522 17.06 -27.12 -14.30
CA SER A 522 17.36 -28.45 -14.83
C SER A 522 16.82 -28.66 -16.24
N GLU A 523 15.58 -28.20 -16.50
CA GLU A 523 14.86 -28.48 -17.73
C GLU A 523 15.00 -27.39 -18.79
N VAL A 524 15.29 -26.15 -18.36
CA VAL A 524 15.29 -24.96 -19.22
C VAL A 524 16.54 -24.14 -18.95
N VAL A 525 17.26 -23.77 -20.01
CA VAL A 525 18.43 -22.89 -19.89
C VAL A 525 17.97 -21.50 -19.48
N PRO A 526 18.52 -20.91 -18.40
CA PRO A 526 18.15 -19.58 -17.97
C PRO A 526 18.75 -18.49 -18.87
N GLU A 527 17.91 -17.56 -19.29
CA GLU A 527 18.31 -16.39 -20.07
C GLU A 527 18.23 -15.12 -19.24
N VAL A 528 19.02 -14.10 -19.61
CA VAL A 528 19.02 -12.79 -18.97
C VAL A 528 18.37 -11.77 -19.89
N GLU A 529 17.30 -11.13 -19.41
CA GLU A 529 16.61 -10.06 -20.13
C GLU A 529 16.70 -8.72 -19.38
N GLU A 530 16.48 -7.62 -20.10
CA GLU A 530 16.28 -6.31 -19.49
C GLU A 530 14.98 -6.27 -18.68
N SER A 531 15.00 -5.49 -17.60
CA SER A 531 13.84 -5.28 -16.72
C SER A 531 13.83 -3.85 -16.21
N ILE A 532 12.69 -3.45 -15.61
CA ILE A 532 12.53 -2.15 -14.98
C ILE A 532 12.11 -2.36 -13.53
N TYR A 533 12.81 -1.69 -12.62
CA TYR A 533 12.46 -1.60 -11.21
C TYR A 533 11.76 -0.26 -10.93
N PHE A 534 10.44 -0.29 -10.77
CA PHE A 534 9.63 0.93 -10.61
C PHE A 534 9.69 1.52 -9.19
N ALA A 535 10.01 0.73 -8.16
CA ALA A 535 9.99 1.18 -6.77
C ALA A 535 11.22 1.97 -6.30
N GLY A 536 12.02 2.52 -7.23
CA GLY A 536 13.17 3.37 -6.89
C GLY A 536 12.75 4.70 -6.26
N LEU A 537 13.52 5.18 -5.28
CA LEU A 537 13.23 6.47 -4.60
C LEU A 537 13.29 7.68 -5.54
N GLY A 538 14.18 7.65 -6.53
CA GLY A 538 14.30 8.67 -7.58
C GLY A 538 13.49 8.37 -8.84
N GLY A 539 12.56 7.41 -8.78
CA GLY A 539 11.80 6.92 -9.92
C GLY A 539 12.32 5.57 -10.47
N PRO A 540 11.80 5.15 -11.64
CA PRO A 540 12.13 3.86 -12.23
C PRO A 540 13.62 3.71 -12.55
N ARG A 541 14.20 2.56 -12.20
CA ARG A 541 15.60 2.19 -12.48
C ARG A 541 15.65 1.04 -13.47
N ARG A 542 16.64 1.02 -14.36
CA ARG A 542 16.94 -0.17 -15.17
C ARG A 542 17.39 -1.31 -14.25
N SER A 543 16.98 -2.53 -14.57
CA SER A 543 17.39 -3.75 -13.88
C SER A 543 17.50 -4.90 -14.88
N ARG A 544 17.80 -6.10 -14.38
CA ARG A 544 17.81 -7.33 -15.16
C ARG A 544 16.83 -8.33 -14.57
N GLN A 545 16.46 -9.33 -15.36
CA GLN A 545 15.66 -10.46 -14.90
C GLN A 545 16.22 -11.75 -15.47
N ILE A 546 16.07 -12.84 -14.72
CA ILE A 546 16.32 -14.18 -15.22
C ILE A 546 15.00 -14.72 -15.75
N VAL A 547 15.04 -15.35 -16.93
CA VAL A 547 13.86 -15.85 -17.64
C VAL A 547 14.03 -17.32 -17.99
N LEU A 548 12.99 -18.11 -17.69
CA LEU A 548 12.83 -19.47 -18.18
C LEU A 548 11.65 -19.48 -19.15
N ALA A 549 11.94 -19.64 -20.44
CA ALA A 549 10.96 -19.64 -21.52
C ALA A 549 10.84 -21.04 -22.15
N PHE A 550 9.63 -21.58 -22.20
CA PHE A 550 9.40 -22.95 -22.68
C PHE A 550 7.94 -23.15 -23.11
N LYS A 551 7.65 -24.26 -23.79
CA LYS A 551 6.26 -24.68 -24.08
C LYS A 551 5.80 -25.72 -23.07
N ALA A 552 4.62 -25.52 -22.49
CA ALA A 552 4.07 -26.46 -21.53
C ALA A 552 3.78 -27.85 -22.13
N SER A 553 3.61 -27.97 -23.46
CA SER A 553 3.48 -29.26 -24.15
C SER A 553 4.78 -30.06 -24.21
N GLU A 554 5.93 -29.41 -24.08
CA GLU A 554 7.26 -30.02 -24.13
C GLU A 554 7.79 -30.24 -22.70
N VAL A 555 7.65 -29.21 -21.86
CA VAL A 555 8.08 -29.21 -20.46
C VAL A 555 6.93 -28.70 -19.59
N SER A 556 6.22 -29.60 -18.91
CA SER A 556 5.07 -29.21 -18.06
C SER A 556 5.45 -28.72 -16.67
N GLU A 557 6.71 -28.91 -16.29
CA GLU A 557 7.25 -28.60 -14.97
C GLU A 557 8.72 -28.20 -15.10
N VAL A 558 9.11 -27.12 -14.41
CA VAL A 558 10.49 -26.66 -14.36
C VAL A 558 10.94 -26.52 -12.92
N HIS A 559 12.12 -27.05 -12.63
CA HIS A 559 12.82 -26.92 -11.36
C HIS A 559 13.91 -25.87 -11.48
N TRP A 560 14.02 -25.03 -10.46
CA TRP A 560 15.05 -24.03 -10.34
C TRP A 560 15.55 -23.93 -8.91
N GLN A 561 16.80 -23.49 -8.76
CA GLN A 561 17.44 -23.40 -7.46
C GLN A 561 18.29 -22.14 -7.37
N LEU A 562 18.21 -21.47 -6.23
CA LEU A 562 19.15 -20.44 -5.78
C LEU A 562 19.98 -21.04 -4.65
N THR A 563 21.30 -21.18 -4.87
CA THR A 563 22.24 -21.75 -3.91
C THR A 563 23.22 -20.69 -3.43
N ARG A 564 23.29 -20.48 -2.12
CA ARG A 564 24.24 -19.57 -1.49
C ARG A 564 25.65 -20.18 -1.52
N THR A 565 26.63 -19.52 -2.11
CA THR A 565 27.97 -20.11 -2.36
C THR A 565 29.09 -19.57 -1.48
N SER A 566 28.99 -18.35 -0.94
CA SER A 566 29.84 -17.82 0.15
C SER A 566 29.49 -16.34 0.45
N ILE A 567 29.93 -15.83 1.60
CA ILE A 567 29.97 -14.38 1.89
C ILE A 567 31.18 -13.83 1.12
N ALA A 568 31.01 -12.73 0.37
CA ALA A 568 32.16 -11.96 -0.11
C ALA A 568 32.86 -11.31 1.10
N GLY A 569 33.77 -12.03 1.74
CA GLY A 569 34.66 -11.55 2.78
C GLY A 569 36.09 -11.47 2.26
N TYR A 570 36.78 -10.37 2.56
CA TYR A 570 38.21 -10.16 2.34
C TYR A 570 39.04 -11.40 2.71
N PRO A 571 40.22 -11.61 2.09
CA PRO A 571 41.15 -12.64 2.53
C PRO A 571 41.45 -12.40 4.02
N GLU A 572 41.33 -13.46 4.81
CA GLU A 572 41.91 -13.51 6.15
C GLU A 572 43.43 -13.28 5.99
N ASN A 573 43.87 -12.06 6.24
CA ASN A 573 45.29 -11.82 6.47
C ASN A 573 45.62 -12.35 7.86
N ASN A 574 46.39 -13.44 7.86
CA ASN A 574 47.22 -13.93 8.98
C ASN A 574 48.01 -12.81 9.65
#